data_AF-A0A140DYB8-F1
#
_entry.id   AF-A0A140DYB8-F1
#
_cell.length_a   1.000
_cell.length_b   1.000
_cell.length_c   1.000
_cell.angle_alpha   90.00
_cell.angle_beta   90.00
_cell.angle_gamma   90.00
#
_symmetry.space_group_name_H-M   'P 1'
#
loop_
_entity.id
_entity.type
_entity.pdbx_description
1 polymer ?
#
loop_
_entity_poly.entity_id
_entity_poly.type
_entity_poly.pdbx_seq_one_letter_code
_entity_poly.pdbx_strand_id
1 'polypeptide(L)'
;MIRSLQLFWLILERLHLKKFLFVFLLWYVIACILLWILDPGITTLADGFWFGFILVTTIGFGDFTVTTLPARIVAGILGLYGDLVITFLTGAITSWFFEKFQAFRGHSVGAFVTQLEHMDELSNEELQQVADKAKALRAQKEAGKQTSA
;
A
#
# COMPACT_ATOMS: atom_id res chain seq x y z
N MET A 1 -6.31 -14.58 -14.30
CA MET A 1 -6.70 -13.46 -13.40
C MET A 1 -6.95 -13.88 -11.95
N ILE A 2 -7.44 -15.11 -11.66
CA ILE A 2 -7.77 -15.57 -10.30
C ILE A 2 -6.56 -16.00 -9.45
N ARG A 3 -5.40 -16.29 -10.07
CA ARG A 3 -4.23 -16.88 -9.38
C ARG A 3 -3.48 -15.96 -8.42
N SER A 4 -3.35 -14.65 -8.70
CA SER A 4 -2.62 -13.72 -7.80
C SER A 4 -3.47 -13.34 -6.58
N LEU A 5 -4.78 -13.12 -6.79
CA LEU A 5 -5.80 -12.98 -5.74
C LEU A 5 -5.84 -14.23 -4.85
N GLN A 6 -5.80 -15.41 -5.46
CA GLN A 6 -5.67 -16.66 -4.71
C GLN A 6 -4.33 -16.80 -4.02
N LEU A 7 -3.21 -16.28 -4.54
CA LEU A 7 -1.93 -16.31 -3.82
C LEU A 7 -1.93 -15.35 -2.63
N PHE A 8 -2.50 -14.17 -2.77
CA PHE A 8 -2.66 -13.21 -1.68
C PHE A 8 -3.65 -13.70 -0.62
N TRP A 9 -4.76 -14.32 -1.04
CA TRP A 9 -5.72 -14.97 -0.16
C TRP A 9 -5.14 -16.26 0.44
N LEU A 10 -4.32 -17.04 -0.28
CA LEU A 10 -3.58 -18.20 0.23
C LEU A 10 -2.46 -17.77 1.18
N ILE A 11 -1.83 -16.61 0.98
CA ILE A 11 -0.92 -16.01 1.95
C ILE A 11 -1.73 -15.48 3.13
N LEU A 12 -2.86 -14.81 2.97
CA LEU A 12 -3.71 -14.35 4.08
C LEU A 12 -4.37 -15.49 4.89
N GLU A 13 -4.64 -16.62 4.25
CA GLU A 13 -5.36 -17.76 4.80
C GLU A 13 -4.42 -18.88 5.25
N ARG A 14 -3.24 -19.05 4.62
CA ARG A 14 -2.17 -19.93 5.12
C ARG A 14 -1.17 -19.23 6.03
N LEU A 15 -0.87 -17.95 5.81
CA LEU A 15 -0.18 -17.15 6.81
C LEU A 15 -1.23 -16.82 7.83
N HIS A 16 -1.01 -17.26 9.04
CA HIS A 16 -1.93 -17.08 10.12
C HIS A 16 -2.02 -15.60 10.53
N LEU A 17 -2.44 -14.67 9.66
CA LEU A 17 -2.38 -13.24 9.91
C LEU A 17 -3.15 -12.87 11.17
N LYS A 18 -4.32 -13.50 11.36
CA LYS A 18 -5.07 -13.38 12.62
C LYS A 18 -4.27 -13.86 13.82
N LYS A 19 -3.55 -14.98 13.71
CA LYS A 19 -2.65 -15.45 14.79
C LYS A 19 -1.42 -14.55 14.94
N PHE A 20 -0.88 -13.98 13.86
CA PHE A 20 0.26 -13.06 13.88
C PHE A 20 -0.11 -11.76 14.59
N LEU A 21 -1.23 -11.14 14.24
CA LEU A 21 -1.78 -9.97 14.93
C LEU A 21 -2.15 -10.30 16.38
N PHE A 22 -2.72 -11.48 16.64
CA PHE A 22 -3.05 -11.91 17.99
C PHE A 22 -1.79 -12.13 18.85
N VAL A 23 -0.75 -12.76 18.30
CA VAL A 23 0.55 -12.93 18.95
C VAL A 23 1.21 -11.58 19.17
N PHE A 24 1.13 -10.66 18.21
CA PHE A 24 1.60 -9.29 18.39
C PHE A 24 0.86 -8.59 19.52
N LEU A 25 -0.46 -8.71 19.59
CA LEU A 25 -1.26 -8.11 20.67
C LEU A 25 -0.88 -8.69 22.04
N LEU A 26 -0.70 -10.01 22.14
CA LEU A 26 -0.23 -10.67 23.36
C LEU A 26 1.17 -10.18 23.73
N TRP A 27 2.08 -10.14 22.76
CA TRP A 27 3.44 -9.63 22.95
C TRP A 27 3.44 -8.17 23.38
N TYR A 28 2.59 -7.33 22.80
CA TYR A 28 2.44 -5.92 23.15
C TYR A 28 2.05 -5.76 24.63
N VAL A 29 1.04 -6.49 25.09
CA VAL A 29 0.60 -6.46 26.50
C VAL A 29 1.73 -6.93 27.43
N ILE A 30 2.39 -8.04 27.09
CA ILE A 30 3.51 -8.57 27.87
C ILE A 30 4.66 -7.57 27.91
N ALA A 31 5.01 -6.96 26.78
CA ALA A 31 6.08 -5.97 26.68
C ALA A 31 5.76 -4.73 27.52
N CYS A 32 4.53 -4.22 27.51
CA CYS A 32 4.13 -3.08 28.34
C CYS A 32 4.26 -3.40 29.84
N ILE A 33 3.87 -4.61 30.26
CA ILE A 33 4.04 -5.07 31.66
C ILE A 33 5.52 -5.22 31.99
N LEU A 34 6.33 -5.81 31.10
CA LEU A 34 7.77 -5.95 31.29
C LEU A 34 8.46 -4.59 31.40
N LEU A 35 8.08 -3.61 30.58
CA LEU A 35 8.65 -2.26 30.63
C LEU A 35 8.33 -1.57 31.96
N TRP A 36 7.13 -1.74 32.48
CA TRP A 36 6.74 -1.24 33.81
C TRP A 36 7.53 -1.90 34.94
N ILE A 37 7.80 -3.22 34.86
CA ILE A 37 8.54 -3.94 35.92
C ILE A 37 10.05 -3.70 35.84
N LEU A 38 10.60 -3.59 34.62
CA LEU A 38 12.03 -3.57 34.36
C LEU A 38 12.62 -2.15 34.37
N ASP A 39 11.81 -1.11 34.24
CA ASP A 39 12.28 0.27 34.19
C ASP A 39 11.64 1.14 35.28
N PRO A 40 12.42 1.73 36.20
CA PRO A 40 11.89 2.65 37.20
C PRO A 40 11.37 3.96 36.59
N GLY A 41 11.73 4.28 35.34
CA GLY A 41 11.21 5.44 34.63
C GLY A 41 9.73 5.31 34.22
N ILE A 42 9.18 4.09 34.23
CA ILE A 42 7.76 3.83 33.95
C ILE A 42 7.08 3.54 35.28
N THR A 43 6.35 4.52 35.80
CA THR A 43 5.86 4.47 37.19
C THR A 43 4.58 3.66 37.35
N THR A 44 3.70 3.72 36.37
CA THR A 44 2.41 3.01 36.39
C THR A 44 2.28 2.07 35.19
N LEU A 45 1.38 1.09 35.31
CA LEU A 45 1.04 0.23 34.17
C LEU A 45 0.49 1.04 33.00
N ALA A 46 -0.28 2.09 33.27
CA ALA A 46 -0.82 2.99 32.24
C ALA A 46 0.30 3.69 31.45
N ASP A 47 1.36 4.13 32.14
CA ASP A 47 2.55 4.71 31.51
C ASP A 47 3.25 3.70 30.58
N GLY A 48 3.29 2.42 30.98
CA GLY A 48 3.85 1.34 30.15
C GLY A 48 3.09 1.14 28.85
N PHE A 49 1.75 1.15 28.92
CA PHE A 49 0.89 1.10 27.74
C PHE A 49 0.98 2.35 26.88
N TRP A 50 1.09 3.53 27.49
CA TRP A 50 1.25 4.79 26.80
C TRP A 50 2.60 4.86 26.06
N PHE A 51 3.68 4.47 26.73
CA PHE A 51 5.01 4.35 26.12
C PHE A 51 5.01 3.35 24.95
N GLY A 52 4.40 2.18 25.14
CA GLY A 52 4.24 1.18 24.08
C GLY A 52 3.49 1.73 22.86
N PHE A 53 2.43 2.51 23.09
CA PHE A 53 1.64 3.14 22.04
C PHE A 53 2.48 4.15 21.23
N ILE A 54 3.14 5.10 21.89
CA ILE A 54 3.96 6.11 21.20
C ILE A 54 5.18 5.51 20.50
N LEU A 55 5.70 4.38 21.01
CA LEU A 55 6.82 3.66 20.43
C LEU A 55 6.42 2.94 19.14
N VAL A 56 5.36 2.13 19.19
CA VAL A 56 4.86 1.37 18.03
C VAL A 56 4.34 2.28 16.93
N THR A 57 3.74 3.41 17.29
CA THR A 57 3.28 4.42 16.33
C THR A 57 4.40 5.32 15.82
N THR A 58 5.63 5.16 16.32
CA THR A 58 6.81 5.99 15.99
C THR A 58 6.62 7.48 16.28
N ILE A 59 5.70 7.85 17.16
CA ILE A 59 5.46 9.24 17.60
C ILE A 59 6.60 9.72 18.49
N GLY A 60 6.95 8.94 19.52
CA GLY A 60 8.10 9.19 20.40
C GLY A 60 8.13 10.57 21.07
N PHE A 61 7.08 10.96 21.80
CA PHE A 61 7.04 12.26 22.51
C PHE A 61 8.20 12.48 23.51
N GLY A 62 8.79 11.41 24.04
CA GLY A 62 9.94 11.47 24.95
C GLY A 62 9.60 11.86 26.38
N ASP A 63 8.32 11.82 26.74
CA ASP A 63 7.81 12.00 28.11
C ASP A 63 8.22 10.84 29.04
N PHE A 64 8.30 9.62 28.51
CA PHE A 64 8.87 8.45 29.18
C PHE A 64 10.08 7.92 28.43
N THR A 65 11.12 7.52 29.17
CA THR A 65 12.34 6.96 28.59
C THR A 65 12.77 5.69 29.31
N VAL A 66 13.26 4.73 28.54
CA VAL A 66 13.82 3.48 29.08
C VAL A 66 15.29 3.66 29.45
N THR A 67 15.56 3.58 30.74
CA THR A 67 16.87 3.76 31.34
C THR A 67 17.62 2.44 31.49
N THR A 68 16.92 1.33 31.73
CA THR A 68 17.57 0.05 32.03
C THR A 68 17.87 -0.75 30.76
N LEU A 69 18.98 -1.49 30.76
CA LEU A 69 19.37 -2.35 29.64
C LEU A 69 18.28 -3.39 29.26
N PRO A 70 17.68 -4.16 30.21
CA PRO A 70 16.65 -5.13 29.86
C PRO A 70 15.39 -4.45 29.29
N ALA A 71 14.97 -3.31 29.82
CA ALA A 71 13.84 -2.56 29.29
C ALA A 71 14.11 -2.03 27.87
N ARG A 72 15.34 -1.58 27.58
CA ARG A 72 15.76 -1.17 26.23
C ARG A 72 15.68 -2.30 25.21
N ILE A 73 16.06 -3.51 25.60
CA ILE A 73 15.95 -4.68 24.71
C ILE A 73 14.48 -4.97 24.41
N VAL A 74 13.61 -4.96 25.43
CA VAL A 74 12.17 -5.16 25.26
C VAL A 74 11.56 -4.08 24.36
N ALA A 75 11.88 -2.81 24.60
CA ALA A 75 11.44 -1.69 23.78
C ALA A 75 11.92 -1.84 22.32
N GLY A 76 13.19 -2.21 22.09
CA GLY A 76 13.72 -2.44 20.75
C GLY A 76 12.97 -3.54 20.00
N ILE A 77 12.69 -4.66 20.67
CA ILE A 77 11.91 -5.77 20.07
C ILE A 77 10.47 -5.32 19.80
N LEU A 78 9.85 -4.60 20.73
CA LEU A 78 8.48 -4.09 20.57
C LEU A 78 8.36 -3.13 19.38
N GLY A 79 9.30 -2.20 19.24
CA GLY A 79 9.35 -1.25 18.12
C GLY A 79 9.53 -1.96 16.78
N LEU A 80 10.55 -2.81 16.66
CA LEU A 80 10.81 -3.57 15.42
C LEU A 80 9.61 -4.43 15.00
N TYR A 81 8.96 -5.10 15.95
CA TYR A 81 7.77 -5.89 15.64
C TYR A 81 6.60 -4.97 15.24
N GLY A 82 6.39 -3.86 15.95
CA GLY A 82 5.39 -2.85 15.59
C GLY A 82 5.51 -2.38 14.13
N ASP A 83 6.72 -1.99 13.73
CA ASP A 83 7.00 -1.55 12.35
C ASP A 83 6.76 -2.64 11.32
N LEU A 84 7.12 -3.89 11.62
CA LEU A 84 6.83 -5.04 10.75
C LEU A 84 5.33 -5.24 10.55
N VAL A 85 4.52 -5.08 11.61
CA VAL A 85 3.07 -5.20 11.52
C VAL A 85 2.49 -4.08 10.65
N ILE A 86 2.91 -2.83 10.87
CA ILE A 86 2.42 -1.68 10.11
C ILE A 86 2.81 -1.81 8.63
N THR A 87 4.06 -2.21 8.36
CA THR A 87 4.57 -2.45 7.00
C THR A 87 3.79 -3.55 6.31
N PHE A 88 3.54 -4.66 7.00
CA PHE A 88 2.77 -5.78 6.45
C PHE A 88 1.33 -5.37 6.15
N LEU A 89 0.68 -4.62 7.07
CA LEU A 89 -0.68 -4.13 6.88
C LEU A 89 -0.77 -3.19 5.66
N THR A 90 0.20 -2.29 5.53
CA THR A 90 0.31 -1.37 4.37
C THR A 90 0.50 -2.13 3.07
N GLY A 91 1.36 -3.16 3.05
CA GLY A 91 1.56 -4.03 1.90
C GLY A 91 0.30 -4.80 1.52
N ALA A 92 -0.44 -5.30 2.51
CA ALA A 92 -1.71 -6.00 2.29
C ALA A 92 -2.77 -5.08 1.67
N ILE A 93 -2.91 -3.85 2.19
CA ILE A 93 -3.84 -2.85 1.64
C ILE A 93 -3.43 -2.49 0.21
N THR A 94 -2.14 -2.23 -0.02
CA THR A 94 -1.62 -1.85 -1.34
C THR A 94 -1.85 -2.95 -2.36
N SER A 95 -1.64 -4.22 -2.00
CA SER A 95 -1.92 -5.37 -2.88
C SER A 95 -3.40 -5.40 -3.31
N TRP A 96 -4.32 -5.19 -2.37
CA TRP A 96 -5.75 -5.14 -2.67
C TRP A 96 -6.12 -3.98 -3.61
N PHE A 97 -5.57 -2.78 -3.37
CA PHE A 97 -5.76 -1.63 -4.25
C PHE A 97 -5.15 -1.87 -5.63
N PHE A 98 -3.97 -2.50 -5.70
CA PHE A 98 -3.28 -2.78 -6.94
C PHE A 98 -4.05 -3.78 -7.80
N GLU A 99 -4.65 -4.82 -7.20
CA GLU A 99 -5.54 -5.75 -7.91
C GLU A 99 -6.76 -5.06 -8.51
N LYS A 100 -7.38 -4.13 -7.76
CA LYS A 100 -8.48 -3.29 -8.26
C LYS A 100 -8.01 -2.37 -9.40
N PHE A 101 -6.86 -1.72 -9.26
CA PHE A 101 -6.30 -0.84 -10.28
C PHE A 101 -5.87 -1.59 -11.56
N GLN A 102 -5.28 -2.77 -11.41
CA GLN A 102 -4.90 -3.64 -12.52
C GLN A 102 -6.12 -4.17 -13.25
N ALA A 103 -7.25 -4.43 -12.58
CA ALA A 103 -8.49 -4.78 -13.27
C ALA A 103 -8.98 -3.65 -14.20
N PHE A 104 -8.79 -2.39 -13.81
CA PHE A 104 -9.10 -1.23 -14.67
C PHE A 104 -8.07 -1.03 -15.79
N ARG A 105 -6.77 -1.14 -15.51
CA ARG A 105 -5.72 -0.99 -16.55
C ARG A 105 -5.65 -2.16 -17.52
N GLY A 106 -5.85 -3.39 -17.05
CA GLY A 106 -5.78 -4.60 -17.87
C GLY A 106 -6.81 -4.60 -19.00
N HIS A 107 -7.98 -4.00 -18.78
CA HIS A 107 -8.97 -3.80 -19.84
C HIS A 107 -8.49 -2.82 -20.92
N SER A 108 -7.82 -1.72 -20.53
CA SER A 108 -7.32 -0.70 -21.45
C SER A 108 -6.06 -1.13 -22.18
N VAL A 109 -5.10 -1.76 -21.49
CA VAL A 109 -3.85 -2.26 -22.08
C VAL A 109 -4.12 -3.50 -22.94
N GLY A 110 -5.03 -4.38 -22.52
CA GLY A 110 -5.47 -5.51 -23.34
C GLY A 110 -6.16 -5.05 -24.62
N ALA A 111 -7.07 -4.08 -24.53
CA ALA A 111 -7.68 -3.49 -25.73
C ALA A 111 -6.64 -2.81 -26.64
N PHE A 112 -5.63 -2.15 -26.08
CA PHE A 112 -4.55 -1.54 -26.83
C PHE A 112 -3.62 -2.56 -27.49
N VAL A 113 -3.26 -3.65 -26.79
CA VAL A 113 -2.43 -4.74 -27.34
C VAL A 113 -3.19 -5.51 -28.41
N THR A 114 -4.49 -5.78 -28.24
CA THR A 114 -5.33 -6.34 -29.31
C THR A 114 -5.38 -5.40 -30.51
N GLN A 115 -5.48 -4.09 -30.29
CA GLN A 115 -5.45 -3.11 -31.38
C GLN A 115 -4.08 -3.04 -32.07
N LEU A 116 -2.97 -3.25 -31.34
CA LEU A 116 -1.61 -3.36 -31.89
C LEU A 116 -1.38 -4.69 -32.63
N GLU A 117 -1.93 -5.80 -32.14
CA GLU A 117 -1.88 -7.11 -32.82
C GLU A 117 -2.64 -7.11 -34.15
N HIS A 118 -3.67 -6.26 -34.27
CA HIS A 118 -4.42 -6.09 -35.53
C HIS A 118 -3.84 -4.96 -36.41
N MET A 119 -2.71 -4.32 -36.05
CA MET A 119 -2.07 -3.32 -36.91
C MET A 119 -1.34 -3.92 -38.13
N ASP A 120 -1.00 -5.22 -38.13
CA ASP A 120 -0.47 -5.90 -39.33
C ASP A 120 -1.55 -6.15 -40.40
N GLU A 121 -2.83 -5.90 -40.08
CA GLU A 121 -3.97 -5.95 -41.01
C GLU A 121 -4.63 -4.58 -41.24
N LEU A 122 -3.94 -3.47 -40.99
CA LEU A 122 -4.42 -2.16 -41.41
C LEU A 122 -4.33 -2.04 -42.94
N SER A 123 -5.39 -2.51 -43.61
CA SER A 123 -5.71 -2.21 -45.00
C SER A 123 -5.60 -0.71 -45.25
N ASN A 124 -5.00 -0.33 -46.38
CA ASN A 124 -4.77 1.05 -46.83
C ASN A 124 -6.02 1.97 -46.73
N GLU A 125 -7.21 1.39 -46.63
CA GLU A 125 -8.50 2.07 -46.49
C GLU A 125 -8.67 2.80 -45.15
N GLU A 126 -8.23 2.25 -44.02
CA GLU A 126 -8.38 2.91 -42.71
C GLU A 126 -7.37 4.06 -42.54
N LEU A 127 -6.19 3.93 -43.16
CA LEU A 127 -5.18 5.00 -43.28
C LEU A 127 -5.72 6.21 -44.06
N GLN A 128 -6.50 5.96 -45.11
CA GLN A 128 -7.18 7.04 -45.85
C GLN A 128 -8.27 7.71 -45.01
N GLN A 129 -9.07 6.94 -44.26
CA GLN A 129 -10.09 7.52 -43.38
C GLN A 129 -9.50 8.40 -42.27
N VAL A 130 -8.38 7.99 -41.66
CA VAL A 130 -7.68 8.79 -40.66
C VAL A 130 -7.09 10.06 -41.29
N ALA A 131 -6.52 9.97 -42.51
CA ALA A 131 -5.99 11.12 -43.23
C ALA A 131 -7.08 12.14 -43.59
N ASP A 132 -8.25 11.68 -44.02
CA ASP A 132 -9.38 12.54 -44.37
C ASP A 132 -9.98 13.23 -43.14
N LYS A 133 -10.10 12.50 -42.03
CA LYS A 133 -10.57 13.07 -40.75
C LYS A 133 -9.60 14.11 -40.20
N ALA A 134 -8.29 13.90 -40.34
CA ALA A 134 -7.27 14.85 -39.96
C ALA A 134 -7.28 16.12 -40.84
N LYS A 135 -7.53 15.99 -42.15
CA LYS A 135 -7.72 17.13 -43.05
C LYS A 135 -8.96 17.96 -42.70
N ALA A 136 -10.09 17.30 -42.43
CA ALA A 136 -11.33 17.98 -42.05
C ALA A 136 -11.19 18.76 -40.72
N LEU A 137 -10.51 18.20 -39.73
CA LEU A 137 -10.21 18.87 -38.45
C LEU A 137 -9.29 20.08 -38.63
N ARG A 138 -8.28 20.01 -39.51
CA ARG A 138 -7.43 21.17 -39.84
C ARG A 138 -8.24 22.28 -40.52
N ALA A 139 -9.09 21.96 -41.48
CA ALA A 139 -9.94 22.93 -42.17
C ALA A 139 -10.90 23.66 -41.21
N GLN A 140 -11.51 22.95 -40.25
CA GLN A 140 -12.35 23.57 -39.22
C GLN A 140 -11.55 24.49 -38.28
N LYS A 141 -10.33 24.10 -37.93
CA LYS A 141 -9.46 24.89 -37.05
C LYS A 141 -8.95 26.16 -37.73
N GLU A 142 -8.77 26.14 -39.04
CA GLU A 142 -8.41 27.31 -39.85
C GLU A 142 -9.62 28.25 -40.05
N ALA A 143 -10.82 27.70 -40.31
CA ALA A 143 -12.06 28.48 -40.41
C ALA A 143 -12.47 29.15 -39.08
N GLY A 144 -12.28 28.47 -37.95
CA GLY A 144 -12.52 29.03 -36.61
C GLY A 144 -11.56 30.17 -36.25
N LYS A 145 -10.38 30.23 -36.87
CA LYS A 145 -9.39 31.29 -36.63
C LYS A 145 -9.74 32.61 -37.36
N GLN A 146 -10.56 32.57 -38.41
CA GLN A 146 -11.00 33.75 -39.16
C GLN A 146 -12.30 34.38 -38.64
N THR A 147 -13.06 33.68 -37.80
CA THR A 147 -14.32 34.19 -37.22
C THR A 147 -14.11 34.85 -35.84
N SER A 148 -12.90 34.77 -35.28
CA SER A 148 -12.54 35.29 -33.95
C SER A 148 -11.52 36.45 -33.98
N ALA A 149 -11.35 37.10 -35.13
CA ALA A 149 -10.61 38.34 -35.34
C ALA A 149 -11.56 39.40 -35.88
#